data_AF-A0AAT9J0S0-F1
#
_entry.id   AF-A0AAT9J0S0-F1
#
_cell.length_a   1.000
_cell.length_b   1.000
_cell.length_c   1.000
_cell.angle_alpha   90.00
_cell.angle_beta   90.00
_cell.angle_gamma   90.00
#
_symmetry.space_group_name_H-M   'P 1'
#
loop_
_entity.id
_entity.type
_entity.pdbx_description
1 polymer ?
#
loop_
_entity_poly.entity_id
_entity_poly.type
_entity_poly.pdbx_seq_one_letter_code
_entity_poly.pdbx_strand_id
1 'polypeptide(L)'
;MTIITPERLQALAPSIRIDRAAAYAPALEAALAMGEITTRLRLVHFLAQLAHESGGFRALVENLNYSPEVLLAVFRARVQTLAKAQELVAAGKDVIAEFVYGNRPALGNINPGDGAKFIGRGFIMITGRANYTTYAALIGQPLLDQPALLENPVYAAQGAAAFWKQNGLNTLADADDIEGITRIVNGGVNGLADRQQWLARAKMAFPALAPAEPANSFSQYFTLDELTHTEHRTIDNTPPPEIVTTLKATAQQMDHVRTLLGKPIRVNSGYRSPSLNAAVGGAPTSAHMAGYAVDFVCPGFGTPRQICQKIVASDIRYDQLIQEGTWVHISFDPRLRMKQMTATFTANGTVYSDGVS
;
A
#
# COMPACT_ATOMS: atom_id res chain seq x y z
N MET A 1 -5.57 15.27 -2.32
CA MET A 1 -5.53 14.59 -3.62
C MET A 1 -6.44 13.38 -3.53
N THR A 2 -7.39 13.21 -4.45
CA THR A 2 -8.29 12.05 -4.47
C THR A 2 -7.48 10.78 -4.75
N ILE A 3 -7.59 9.77 -3.89
CA ILE A 3 -6.79 8.55 -3.95
C ILE A 3 -7.49 7.49 -4.81
N ILE A 4 -8.80 7.30 -4.63
CA ILE A 4 -9.62 6.35 -5.36
C ILE A 4 -10.26 7.05 -6.55
N THR A 5 -9.78 6.74 -7.75
CA THR A 5 -10.37 7.17 -9.02
C THR A 5 -10.99 5.98 -9.75
N PRO A 6 -11.91 6.23 -10.71
CA PRO A 6 -12.49 5.15 -11.52
C PRO A 6 -11.44 4.32 -12.25
N GLU A 7 -10.38 4.96 -12.75
CA GLU A 7 -9.28 4.30 -13.48
C GLU A 7 -8.46 3.41 -12.54
N ARG A 8 -8.21 3.84 -11.30
CA ARG A 8 -7.53 3.01 -10.30
C ARG A 8 -8.39 1.83 -9.85
N LEU A 9 -9.70 2.03 -9.73
CA LEU A 9 -10.62 0.90 -9.47
C LEU A 9 -10.64 -0.09 -10.64
N GLN A 10 -10.60 0.38 -11.89
CA GLN A 10 -10.45 -0.51 -13.05
C GLN A 10 -9.08 -1.20 -13.08
N ALA A 11 -8.00 -0.53 -12.70
CA ALA A 11 -6.69 -1.16 -12.59
C ALA A 11 -6.67 -2.27 -11.53
N LEU A 12 -7.36 -2.08 -10.40
CA LEU A 12 -7.56 -3.11 -9.38
C LEU A 12 -8.46 -4.25 -9.90
N ALA A 13 -9.61 -3.92 -10.47
CA ALA A 13 -10.62 -4.85 -10.94
C ALA A 13 -10.95 -4.61 -12.43
N PRO A 14 -10.16 -5.16 -13.37
CA PRO A 14 -10.28 -4.86 -14.81
C PRO A 14 -11.67 -5.14 -15.42
N SER A 15 -12.44 -6.03 -14.80
CA SER A 15 -13.79 -6.37 -15.25
C SER A 15 -14.89 -5.43 -14.72
N ILE A 16 -14.58 -4.48 -13.84
CA ILE A 16 -15.57 -3.49 -13.39
C ILE A 16 -15.93 -2.59 -14.57
N ARG A 17 -17.23 -2.39 -14.80
CA ARG A 17 -17.70 -1.43 -15.80
C ARG A 17 -17.32 -0.01 -15.37
N ILE A 18 -16.96 0.83 -16.34
CA ILE A 18 -16.50 2.20 -16.07
C ILE A 18 -17.56 3.07 -15.37
N ASP A 19 -18.83 2.93 -15.75
CA ASP A 19 -19.95 3.65 -15.13
C ASP A 19 -20.11 3.29 -13.65
N ARG A 20 -19.91 2.01 -13.33
CA ARG A 20 -19.89 1.53 -11.96
C ARG A 20 -18.66 2.01 -11.19
N ALA A 21 -17.48 1.97 -11.80
CA ALA A 21 -16.26 2.53 -11.21
C ALA A 21 -16.44 4.02 -10.88
N ALA A 22 -17.06 4.78 -11.79
CA ALA A 22 -17.40 6.19 -11.61
C ALA A 22 -18.36 6.43 -10.43
N ALA A 23 -19.35 5.55 -10.25
CA ALA A 23 -20.25 5.62 -9.09
C ALA A 23 -19.57 5.20 -7.77
N TYR A 24 -18.66 4.24 -7.80
CA TYR A 24 -18.10 3.62 -6.58
C TYR A 24 -16.90 4.39 -6.04
N ALA A 25 -16.05 4.93 -6.91
CA ALA A 25 -14.84 5.66 -6.52
C ALA A 25 -15.09 6.78 -5.48
N PRO A 26 -16.02 7.74 -5.70
CA PRO A 26 -16.25 8.81 -4.71
C PRO A 26 -16.85 8.29 -3.40
N ALA A 27 -17.68 7.25 -3.46
CA ALA A 27 -18.27 6.64 -2.27
C ALA A 27 -17.20 5.94 -1.40
N LEU A 28 -16.31 5.18 -2.03
CA LEU A 28 -15.20 4.50 -1.36
C LEU A 28 -14.20 5.51 -0.79
N GLU A 29 -13.88 6.58 -1.53
CA GLU A 29 -13.00 7.66 -1.07
C GLU A 29 -13.56 8.32 0.20
N ALA A 30 -14.84 8.68 0.20
CA ALA A 30 -15.49 9.31 1.35
C ALA A 30 -15.50 8.39 2.59
N ALA A 31 -15.61 7.08 2.39
CA ALA A 31 -15.64 6.10 3.47
C ALA A 31 -14.27 5.88 4.15
N LEU A 32 -13.15 6.27 3.52
CA LEU A 32 -11.81 6.11 4.10
C LEU A 32 -11.68 6.80 5.45
N ALA A 33 -12.24 8.01 5.59
CA ALA A 33 -12.21 8.77 6.83
C ALA A 33 -12.98 8.05 7.97
N MET A 34 -14.14 7.46 7.65
CA MET A 34 -14.95 6.70 8.61
C MET A 34 -14.22 5.45 9.12
N GLY A 35 -13.48 4.78 8.23
CA GLY A 35 -12.69 3.59 8.53
C GLY A 35 -11.32 3.87 9.16
N GLU A 36 -10.92 5.14 9.28
CA GLU A 36 -9.54 5.55 9.63
C GLU A 36 -8.48 4.89 8.74
N ILE A 37 -8.81 4.76 7.45
CA ILE A 37 -7.98 4.12 6.42
C ILE A 37 -7.03 5.19 5.87
N THR A 38 -6.01 5.50 6.66
CA THR A 38 -5.10 6.63 6.43
C THR A 38 -3.75 6.23 5.84
N THR A 39 -3.39 4.94 5.89
CA THR A 39 -2.15 4.42 5.33
C THR A 39 -2.43 3.68 4.03
N ARG A 40 -1.43 3.61 3.16
CA ARG A 40 -1.54 2.82 1.93
C ARG A 40 -1.86 1.36 2.22
N LEU A 41 -1.21 0.75 3.23
CA LEU A 41 -1.45 -0.66 3.55
C LEU A 41 -2.92 -0.89 3.95
N ARG A 42 -3.47 -0.03 4.82
CA ARG A 42 -4.90 -0.07 5.16
C ARG A 42 -5.78 0.04 3.92
N LEU A 43 -5.48 0.98 3.02
CA LEU A 43 -6.24 1.17 1.77
C LEU A 43 -6.24 -0.08 0.89
N VAL A 44 -5.06 -0.63 0.59
CA VAL A 44 -4.97 -1.76 -0.35
C VAL A 44 -5.56 -3.04 0.23
N HIS A 45 -5.41 -3.27 1.54
CA HIS A 45 -6.07 -4.39 2.22
C HIS A 45 -7.59 -4.23 2.24
N PHE A 46 -8.09 -3.03 2.58
CA PHE A 46 -9.51 -2.72 2.55
C PHE A 46 -10.11 -3.00 1.18
N LEU A 47 -9.54 -2.40 0.12
CA LEU A 47 -10.04 -2.57 -1.25
C LEU A 47 -9.91 -4.02 -1.76
N ALA A 48 -8.88 -4.75 -1.35
CA ALA A 48 -8.71 -6.16 -1.72
C ALA A 48 -9.83 -7.04 -1.13
N GLN A 49 -10.18 -6.82 0.13
CA GLN A 49 -11.29 -7.54 0.77
C GLN A 49 -12.62 -7.20 0.08
N LEU A 50 -12.87 -5.91 -0.20
CA LEU A 50 -14.10 -5.50 -0.88
C LEU A 50 -14.19 -6.06 -2.30
N ALA A 51 -13.06 -6.08 -3.03
CA ALA A 51 -13.00 -6.68 -4.36
C ALA A 51 -13.35 -8.17 -4.30
N HIS A 52 -12.83 -8.93 -3.34
CA HIS A 52 -13.17 -10.34 -3.18
C HIS A 52 -14.66 -10.55 -2.88
N GLU A 53 -15.18 -9.90 -1.84
CA GLU A 53 -16.56 -10.09 -1.36
C GLU A 53 -17.61 -9.67 -2.39
N SER A 54 -17.30 -8.67 -3.23
CA SER A 54 -18.22 -8.17 -4.27
C SER A 54 -17.99 -8.77 -5.66
N GLY A 55 -17.14 -9.79 -5.77
CA GLY A 55 -16.81 -10.45 -7.04
C GLY A 55 -16.14 -9.53 -8.05
N GLY A 56 -15.25 -8.65 -7.59
CA GLY A 56 -14.56 -7.61 -8.35
C GLY A 56 -15.41 -6.35 -8.53
N PHE A 57 -16.14 -5.94 -7.48
CA PHE A 57 -17.09 -4.82 -7.51
C PHE A 57 -18.23 -5.03 -8.53
N ARG A 58 -18.62 -6.29 -8.76
CA ARG A 58 -19.66 -6.64 -9.73
C ARG A 58 -21.07 -6.64 -9.14
N ALA A 59 -21.20 -6.82 -7.83
CA ALA A 59 -22.49 -6.83 -7.16
C ALA A 59 -22.40 -6.25 -5.75
N LEU A 60 -23.49 -5.62 -5.31
CA LEU A 60 -23.71 -5.16 -3.94
C LEU A 60 -24.81 -5.95 -3.23
N VAL A 61 -25.33 -6.99 -3.89
CA VAL A 61 -26.41 -7.84 -3.39
C VAL A 61 -26.03 -9.25 -3.73
N GLU A 62 -26.20 -10.17 -2.79
CA GLU A 62 -26.02 -11.58 -3.07
C GLU A 62 -26.98 -12.05 -4.18
N ASN A 63 -26.52 -12.98 -5.01
CA ASN A 63 -27.36 -13.58 -6.04
C ASN A 63 -27.93 -14.89 -5.52
N LEU A 64 -29.25 -14.93 -5.33
CA LEU A 64 -30.00 -16.09 -4.86
C LEU A 64 -30.66 -16.90 -5.99
N ASN A 65 -30.34 -16.57 -7.25
CA ASN A 65 -30.82 -17.33 -8.41
C ASN A 65 -29.92 -18.57 -8.62
N TYR A 66 -30.31 -19.67 -8.00
CA TYR A 66 -29.61 -20.96 -8.11
C TYR A 66 -30.35 -21.93 -9.03
N SER A 67 -29.60 -22.80 -9.72
CA SER A 67 -30.19 -24.07 -10.16
C SER A 67 -30.37 -24.99 -8.94
N PRO A 68 -31.28 -25.97 -8.99
CA PRO A 68 -31.46 -26.92 -7.89
C PRO A 68 -30.15 -27.64 -7.49
N GLU A 69 -29.31 -27.99 -8.45
CA GLU A 69 -28.04 -28.68 -8.23
C GLU A 69 -27.04 -27.78 -7.50
N VAL A 70 -26.95 -26.51 -7.91
CA VAL A 70 -26.05 -25.53 -7.26
C VAL A 70 -26.56 -25.21 -5.85
N LEU A 71 -27.87 -25.03 -5.67
CA LEU A 71 -28.46 -24.74 -4.36
C LEU A 71 -28.16 -25.87 -3.36
N LEU A 72 -28.34 -27.12 -3.79
CA LEU A 72 -28.01 -28.33 -3.03
C LEU A 72 -26.50 -28.38 -2.70
N ALA A 73 -25.64 -28.07 -3.66
CA ALA A 73 -24.19 -28.11 -3.45
C ALA A 73 -23.72 -27.05 -2.44
N VAL A 74 -24.19 -25.81 -2.57
CA VAL A 74 -23.78 -24.67 -1.73
C VAL A 74 -24.36 -24.78 -0.31
N PHE A 75 -25.63 -25.15 -0.18
CA PHE A 75 -26.32 -25.20 1.11
C PHE A 75 -26.64 -26.61 1.60
N ARG A 76 -25.78 -27.58 1.28
CA ARG A 76 -25.98 -29.01 1.56
C ARG A 76 -26.38 -29.35 2.99
N ALA A 77 -25.88 -28.58 3.96
CA ALA A 77 -26.21 -28.76 5.38
C ALA A 77 -27.71 -28.55 5.68
N ARG A 78 -28.41 -27.75 4.86
CA ARG A 78 -29.84 -27.43 5.01
C ARG A 78 -30.68 -27.96 3.86
N VAL A 79 -30.24 -27.74 2.62
CA VAL A 79 -30.86 -28.27 1.41
C VAL A 79 -30.25 -29.66 1.20
N GLN A 80 -30.84 -30.68 1.83
CA GLN A 80 -30.24 -32.02 1.90
C GLN A 80 -30.53 -32.91 0.68
N THR A 81 -31.58 -32.58 -0.08
CA THR A 81 -32.05 -33.37 -1.22
C THR A 81 -32.28 -32.50 -2.45
N LEU A 82 -32.12 -33.09 -3.64
CA LEU A 82 -32.42 -32.41 -4.90
C LEU A 82 -33.90 -32.04 -5.02
N ALA A 83 -34.80 -32.89 -4.52
CA ALA A 83 -36.23 -32.61 -4.50
C ALA A 83 -36.54 -31.34 -3.67
N LYS A 84 -35.92 -31.17 -2.50
CA LYS A 84 -36.09 -29.94 -1.72
C LYS A 84 -35.50 -28.74 -2.43
N ALA A 85 -34.36 -28.91 -3.10
CA ALA A 85 -33.77 -27.83 -3.88
C ALA A 85 -34.68 -27.37 -5.03
N GLN A 86 -35.29 -28.31 -5.75
CA GLN A 86 -36.26 -28.04 -6.83
C GLN A 86 -37.49 -27.29 -6.31
N GLU A 87 -38.04 -27.72 -5.17
CA GLU A 87 -39.15 -27.04 -4.49
C GLU A 87 -38.80 -25.58 -4.16
N LEU A 88 -37.64 -25.35 -3.54
CA LEU A 88 -37.20 -24.01 -3.15
C LEU A 88 -36.95 -23.11 -4.38
N VAL A 89 -36.30 -23.64 -5.43
CA VAL A 89 -36.05 -22.90 -6.67
C VAL A 89 -37.36 -22.53 -7.37
N ALA A 90 -38.33 -23.45 -7.43
CA ALA A 90 -39.65 -23.18 -7.99
C ALA A 90 -40.43 -22.13 -7.18
N ALA A 91 -40.24 -22.08 -5.85
CA ALA A 91 -40.88 -21.12 -4.96
C ALA A 91 -40.24 -19.72 -5.00
N GLY A 92 -39.01 -19.59 -5.50
CA GLY A 92 -38.34 -18.32 -5.76
C GLY A 92 -37.34 -17.86 -4.70
N LYS A 93 -36.62 -16.79 -5.02
CA LYS A 93 -35.44 -16.29 -4.27
C LYS A 93 -35.73 -15.94 -2.80
N ASP A 94 -36.89 -15.37 -2.50
CA ASP A 94 -37.23 -14.93 -1.14
C ASP A 94 -37.48 -16.15 -0.24
N VAL A 95 -38.06 -17.22 -0.80
CA VAL A 95 -38.25 -18.50 -0.11
C VAL A 95 -36.91 -19.20 0.12
N ILE A 96 -36.00 -19.15 -0.87
CA ILE A 96 -34.62 -19.63 -0.70
C ILE A 96 -33.93 -18.86 0.44
N ALA A 97 -33.98 -17.53 0.42
CA ALA A 97 -33.35 -16.68 1.44
C ALA A 97 -33.89 -16.99 2.84
N GLU A 98 -35.21 -17.09 2.98
CA GLU A 98 -35.84 -17.41 4.25
C GLU A 98 -35.44 -18.80 4.75
N PHE A 99 -35.39 -19.79 3.86
CA PHE A 99 -34.98 -21.15 4.21
C PHE A 99 -33.50 -21.21 4.66
N VAL A 100 -32.63 -20.48 3.96
CA VAL A 100 -31.19 -20.48 4.24
C VAL A 100 -30.88 -19.67 5.49
N TYR A 101 -31.40 -18.45 5.61
CA TYR A 101 -30.99 -17.46 6.63
C TYR A 101 -32.00 -17.26 7.75
N GLY A 102 -33.25 -17.67 7.59
CA GLY A 102 -34.28 -17.60 8.64
C GLY A 102 -34.00 -18.58 9.78
N ASN A 103 -34.58 -18.27 10.95
CA ASN A 103 -34.38 -19.02 12.20
C ASN A 103 -32.89 -19.30 12.50
N ARG A 104 -32.06 -18.27 12.37
CA ARG A 104 -30.63 -18.31 12.70
C ARG A 104 -30.34 -17.34 13.84
N PRO A 105 -30.33 -17.81 15.11
CA PRO A 105 -29.99 -16.96 16.26
C PRO A 105 -28.62 -16.27 16.13
N ALA A 106 -27.63 -16.95 15.55
CA ALA A 106 -26.31 -16.37 15.29
C ALA A 106 -26.33 -15.17 14.31
N LEU A 107 -27.34 -15.08 13.45
CA LEU A 107 -27.57 -13.93 12.56
C LEU A 107 -28.57 -12.92 13.15
N GLY A 108 -29.14 -13.19 14.32
CA GLY A 108 -30.28 -12.46 14.87
C GLY A 108 -31.59 -12.65 14.10
N ASN A 109 -31.63 -13.50 13.07
CA ASN A 109 -32.82 -13.77 12.26
C ASN A 109 -33.74 -14.73 13.01
N ILE A 110 -34.54 -14.17 13.93
CA ILE A 110 -35.45 -14.93 14.80
C ILE A 110 -36.93 -14.64 14.53
N ASN A 111 -37.22 -13.66 13.68
CA ASN A 111 -38.59 -13.35 13.28
C ASN A 111 -38.86 -13.93 11.88
N PRO A 112 -40.11 -14.35 11.59
CA PRO A 112 -40.50 -14.75 10.25
C PRO A 112 -40.20 -13.66 9.21
N GLY A 113 -39.57 -14.04 8.09
CA GLY A 113 -39.22 -13.13 7.00
C GLY A 113 -37.87 -12.44 7.16
N ASP A 114 -37.17 -12.64 8.29
CA ASP A 114 -35.84 -12.06 8.52
C ASP A 114 -34.80 -12.57 7.53
N GLY A 115 -34.89 -13.84 7.12
CA GLY A 115 -33.95 -14.42 6.19
C GLY A 115 -34.03 -13.78 4.81
N ALA A 116 -35.24 -13.50 4.32
CA ALA A 116 -35.46 -12.77 3.07
C ALA A 116 -35.14 -11.27 3.19
N LYS A 117 -35.46 -10.65 4.33
CA LYS A 117 -35.26 -9.21 4.53
C LYS A 117 -33.77 -8.85 4.66
N PHE A 118 -33.01 -9.64 5.42
CA PHE A 118 -31.61 -9.36 5.79
C PHE A 118 -30.62 -10.27 5.06
N ILE A 119 -30.81 -10.44 3.75
CA ILE A 119 -29.83 -11.03 2.83
C ILE A 119 -28.53 -10.19 2.78
N GLY A 120 -27.45 -10.79 2.30
CA GLY A 120 -26.16 -10.18 2.09
C GLY A 120 -26.20 -8.98 1.14
N ARG A 121 -25.80 -7.81 1.64
CA ARG A 121 -25.68 -6.58 0.85
C ARG A 121 -24.41 -5.78 1.15
N GLY A 122 -24.10 -4.85 0.26
CA GLY A 122 -22.93 -3.98 0.32
C GLY A 122 -21.64 -4.67 -0.10
N PHE A 123 -20.53 -3.94 -0.05
CA PHE A 123 -19.23 -4.43 -0.52
C PHE A 123 -18.66 -5.57 0.32
N ILE A 124 -19.06 -5.70 1.59
CA ILE A 124 -18.57 -6.73 2.53
C ILE A 124 -19.65 -7.76 2.91
N MET A 125 -20.76 -7.79 2.17
CA MET A 125 -21.87 -8.76 2.35
C MET A 125 -22.43 -8.79 3.79
N ILE A 126 -22.86 -7.64 4.29
CA ILE A 126 -23.57 -7.53 5.58
C ILE A 126 -24.85 -8.37 5.51
N THR A 127 -24.93 -9.40 6.35
CA THR A 127 -26.01 -10.40 6.34
C THR A 127 -26.57 -10.62 7.74
N GLY A 128 -27.89 -10.74 7.87
CA GLY A 128 -28.56 -11.04 9.13
C GLY A 128 -28.93 -9.81 9.96
N ARG A 129 -30.09 -9.88 10.62
CA ARG A 129 -30.68 -8.80 11.44
C ARG A 129 -29.68 -8.22 12.43
N ALA A 130 -28.92 -9.05 13.14
CA ALA A 130 -27.96 -8.60 14.14
C ALA A 130 -26.92 -7.64 13.53
N ASN A 131 -26.34 -8.02 12.39
CA ASN A 131 -25.38 -7.17 11.69
C ASN A 131 -26.03 -5.91 11.11
N TYR A 132 -27.22 -6.04 10.53
CA TYR A 132 -28.00 -4.88 10.07
C TYR A 132 -28.28 -3.88 11.20
N THR A 133 -28.60 -4.36 12.41
CA THR A 133 -28.76 -3.51 13.60
C THR A 133 -27.47 -2.81 14.00
N THR A 134 -26.37 -3.54 14.08
CA THR A 134 -25.07 -2.97 14.44
C THR A 134 -24.63 -1.90 13.45
N TYR A 135 -24.65 -2.21 12.15
CA TYR A 135 -24.16 -1.28 11.14
C TYR A 135 -25.11 -0.12 10.89
N ALA A 136 -26.42 -0.30 11.05
CA ALA A 136 -27.39 0.80 11.03
C ALA A 136 -27.01 1.89 12.04
N ALA A 137 -26.68 1.50 13.29
CA ALA A 137 -26.28 2.42 14.33
C ALA A 137 -24.95 3.11 14.01
N LEU A 138 -23.96 2.36 13.51
CA LEU A 138 -22.63 2.90 13.21
C LEU A 138 -22.62 3.91 12.05
N ILE A 139 -23.45 3.69 11.02
CA ILE A 139 -23.50 4.60 9.87
C ILE A 139 -24.66 5.61 9.94
N GLY A 140 -25.49 5.53 10.98
CA GLY A 140 -26.64 6.42 11.19
C GLY A 140 -27.73 6.28 10.13
N GLN A 141 -28.00 5.06 9.65
CA GLN A 141 -28.99 4.80 8.59
C GLN A 141 -30.04 3.79 9.03
N PRO A 142 -31.30 3.89 8.56
CA PRO A 142 -32.40 3.04 9.01
C PRO A 142 -32.40 1.67 8.33
N LEU A 143 -31.30 0.90 8.43
CA LEU A 143 -31.14 -0.35 7.67
C LEU A 143 -32.08 -1.48 8.11
N LEU A 144 -32.67 -1.41 9.32
CA LEU A 144 -33.69 -2.38 9.73
C LEU A 144 -35.00 -2.22 8.93
N ASP A 145 -35.35 -0.99 8.60
CA ASP A 145 -36.57 -0.67 7.86
C ASP A 145 -36.31 -0.61 6.36
N GLN A 146 -35.12 -0.14 5.98
CA GLN A 146 -34.69 0.07 4.59
C GLN A 146 -33.37 -0.66 4.30
N PRO A 147 -33.35 -2.01 4.34
CA PRO A 147 -32.12 -2.79 4.15
C PRO A 147 -31.49 -2.61 2.75
N ALA A 148 -32.31 -2.24 1.75
CA ALA A 148 -31.87 -1.94 0.39
C ALA A 148 -30.97 -0.70 0.28
N LEU A 149 -30.86 0.13 1.34
CA LEU A 149 -29.89 1.22 1.35
C LEU A 149 -28.46 0.71 1.11
N LEU A 150 -28.10 -0.48 1.60
CA LEU A 150 -26.78 -1.08 1.34
C LEU A 150 -26.53 -1.49 -0.12
N GLU A 151 -27.53 -1.38 -1.00
CA GLU A 151 -27.37 -1.55 -2.45
C GLU A 151 -26.91 -0.25 -3.12
N ASN A 152 -26.99 0.88 -2.41
CA ASN A 152 -26.44 2.15 -2.83
C ASN A 152 -24.93 2.19 -2.51
N PRO A 153 -24.07 2.65 -3.44
CA PRO A 153 -22.63 2.67 -3.24
C PRO A 153 -22.16 3.46 -2.01
N VAL A 154 -22.83 4.56 -1.67
CA VAL A 154 -22.48 5.40 -0.52
C VAL A 154 -22.67 4.63 0.78
N TYR A 155 -23.86 4.06 1.00
CA TYR A 155 -24.15 3.30 2.21
C TYR A 155 -23.42 1.96 2.24
N ALA A 156 -23.19 1.32 1.08
CA ALA A 156 -22.34 0.14 0.97
C ALA A 156 -20.89 0.42 1.42
N ALA A 157 -20.31 1.55 0.99
CA ALA A 157 -18.96 1.95 1.37
C ALA A 157 -18.87 2.31 2.85
N GLN A 158 -19.86 3.05 3.38
CA GLN A 158 -19.96 3.34 4.81
C GLN A 158 -20.08 2.07 5.65
N GLY A 159 -20.95 1.13 5.26
CA GLY A 159 -21.09 -0.16 5.95
C GLY A 159 -19.79 -0.96 5.97
N ALA A 160 -19.06 -0.98 4.85
CA ALA A 160 -17.76 -1.62 4.77
C ALA A 160 -16.70 -0.94 5.67
N ALA A 161 -16.63 0.38 5.68
CA ALA A 161 -15.72 1.14 6.55
C ALA A 161 -16.06 0.97 8.04
N ALA A 162 -17.34 0.96 8.39
CA ALA A 162 -17.82 0.69 9.75
C ALA A 162 -17.46 -0.73 10.20
N PHE A 163 -17.68 -1.74 9.34
CA PHE A 163 -17.21 -3.11 9.59
C PHE A 163 -15.70 -3.15 9.83
N TRP A 164 -14.93 -2.50 8.95
CA TRP A 164 -13.47 -2.48 9.01
C TRP A 164 -12.94 -1.91 10.33
N LYS A 165 -13.46 -0.75 10.73
CA LYS A 165 -13.08 -0.08 11.97
C LYS A 165 -13.54 -0.84 13.21
N GLN A 166 -14.79 -1.28 13.25
CA GLN A 166 -15.36 -1.99 14.40
C GLN A 166 -14.58 -3.27 14.72
N ASN A 167 -14.02 -3.92 13.71
CA ASN A 167 -13.25 -5.16 13.85
C ASN A 167 -11.73 -4.96 13.96
N GLY A 168 -11.25 -3.72 14.10
CA GLY A 168 -9.82 -3.43 14.34
C GLY A 168 -8.89 -3.80 13.19
N LEU A 169 -9.40 -3.87 11.95
CA LEU A 169 -8.64 -4.41 10.81
C LEU A 169 -7.46 -3.52 10.38
N ASN A 170 -7.43 -2.26 10.81
CA ASN A 170 -6.29 -1.37 10.58
C ASN A 170 -4.98 -1.92 11.14
N THR A 171 -5.00 -2.48 12.36
CA THR A 171 -3.79 -3.03 13.00
C THR A 171 -3.22 -4.21 12.21
N LEU A 172 -4.09 -5.06 11.68
CA LEU A 172 -3.68 -6.21 10.85
C LEU A 172 -3.16 -5.75 9.49
N ALA A 173 -3.81 -4.75 8.89
CA ALA A 173 -3.35 -4.20 7.62
C ALA A 173 -2.00 -3.49 7.76
N ASP A 174 -1.74 -2.79 8.86
CA ASP A 174 -0.44 -2.17 9.13
C ASP A 174 0.67 -3.21 9.30
N ALA A 175 0.34 -4.42 9.76
CA ALA A 175 1.24 -5.57 9.81
C ALA A 175 1.32 -6.35 8.47
N ASP A 176 0.64 -5.88 7.42
CA ASP A 176 0.47 -6.54 6.12
C ASP A 176 -0.15 -7.95 6.21
N ASP A 177 -0.94 -8.22 7.27
CA ASP A 177 -1.50 -9.53 7.61
C ASP A 177 -2.84 -9.81 6.91
N ILE A 178 -2.75 -10.23 5.64
CA ILE A 178 -3.92 -10.59 4.84
C ILE A 178 -4.67 -11.81 5.39
N GLU A 179 -3.98 -12.73 6.07
CA GLU A 179 -4.60 -13.93 6.61
C GLU A 179 -5.45 -13.60 7.84
N GLY A 180 -4.91 -12.84 8.79
CA GLY A 180 -5.64 -12.37 9.96
C GLY A 180 -6.89 -11.58 9.57
N ILE A 181 -6.77 -10.68 8.58
CA ILE A 181 -7.92 -9.93 8.05
C ILE A 181 -8.96 -10.90 7.45
N THR A 182 -8.51 -11.87 6.65
CA THR A 182 -9.41 -12.84 6.01
C THR A 182 -10.18 -13.67 7.04
N ARG A 183 -9.52 -14.08 8.13
CA ARG A 183 -10.16 -14.82 9.24
C ARG A 183 -11.29 -14.04 9.88
N ILE A 184 -11.14 -12.72 10.02
CA ILE A 184 -12.17 -11.87 10.59
C ILE A 184 -13.30 -11.60 9.58
N VAL A 185 -12.95 -11.29 8.33
CA VAL A 185 -13.94 -10.98 7.28
C VAL A 185 -14.81 -12.20 6.96
N ASN A 186 -14.23 -13.39 6.86
CA ASN A 186 -14.93 -14.59 6.40
C ASN A 186 -15.25 -15.60 7.52
N GLY A 187 -14.68 -15.44 8.72
CA GLY A 187 -14.75 -16.44 9.80
C GLY A 187 -13.80 -17.62 9.59
N GLY A 188 -12.83 -17.52 8.67
CA GLY A 188 -11.90 -18.57 8.28
C GLY A 188 -10.96 -18.13 7.16
N VAL A 189 -10.29 -19.06 6.50
CA VAL A 189 -9.33 -18.76 5.40
C VAL A 189 -9.89 -19.04 4.00
N ASN A 190 -11.21 -19.22 3.88
CA ASN A 190 -11.81 -19.48 2.57
C ASN A 190 -11.60 -18.28 1.65
N GLY A 191 -11.11 -18.55 0.44
CA GLY A 191 -10.79 -17.51 -0.55
C GLY A 191 -9.48 -16.77 -0.31
N LEU A 192 -8.64 -17.16 0.67
CA LEU A 192 -7.38 -16.46 0.98
C LEU A 192 -6.47 -16.26 -0.24
N ALA A 193 -6.30 -17.28 -1.09
CA ALA A 193 -5.48 -17.18 -2.29
C ALA A 193 -6.00 -16.13 -3.29
N ASP A 194 -7.31 -16.00 -3.42
CA ASP A 194 -7.91 -14.97 -4.27
C ASP A 194 -7.75 -13.57 -3.64
N ARG A 195 -7.94 -13.45 -2.32
CA ARG A 195 -7.70 -12.19 -1.58
C ARG A 195 -6.24 -11.73 -1.68
N GLN A 196 -5.27 -12.65 -1.68
CA GLN A 196 -3.86 -12.35 -1.93
C GLN A 196 -3.63 -11.80 -3.35
N GLN A 197 -4.30 -12.35 -4.36
CA GLN A 197 -4.24 -11.82 -5.73
C GLN A 197 -4.86 -10.42 -5.82
N TRP A 198 -6.00 -10.19 -5.17
CA TRP A 198 -6.60 -8.87 -5.07
C TRP A 198 -5.69 -7.87 -4.36
N LEU A 199 -5.03 -8.28 -3.28
CA LEU A 199 -4.07 -7.44 -2.56
C LEU A 199 -2.87 -7.08 -3.44
N ALA A 200 -2.32 -8.03 -4.20
CA ALA A 200 -1.24 -7.75 -5.14
C ALA A 200 -1.67 -6.73 -6.20
N ARG A 201 -2.86 -6.90 -6.79
CA ARG A 201 -3.43 -5.93 -7.75
C ARG A 201 -3.67 -4.56 -7.10
N ALA A 202 -4.19 -4.53 -5.88
CA ALA A 202 -4.41 -3.28 -5.14
C ALA A 202 -3.09 -2.55 -4.88
N LYS A 203 -2.04 -3.28 -4.49
CA LYS A 203 -0.69 -2.74 -4.32
C LYS A 203 -0.14 -2.14 -5.63
N MET A 204 -0.45 -2.72 -6.79
CA MET A 204 -0.05 -2.17 -8.10
C MET A 204 -0.90 -0.97 -8.53
N ALA A 205 -2.22 -1.04 -8.39
CA ALA A 205 -3.18 -0.01 -8.81
C ALA A 205 -3.14 1.24 -7.92
N PHE A 206 -2.83 1.03 -6.64
CA PHE A 206 -2.61 2.06 -5.65
C PHE A 206 -1.15 1.95 -5.21
N PRO A 207 -0.19 2.35 -6.06
CA PRO A 207 1.20 2.36 -5.66
C PRO A 207 1.35 3.28 -4.45
N ALA A 208 2.41 3.09 -3.69
CA ALA A 208 2.83 4.16 -2.81
C ALA A 208 3.04 5.35 -3.74
N LEU A 209 2.26 6.42 -3.57
CA LEU A 209 2.83 7.72 -3.83
C LEU A 209 4.14 7.70 -3.06
N ALA A 210 5.24 8.12 -3.69
CA ALA A 210 6.48 8.39 -2.97
C ALA A 210 6.05 9.00 -1.62
N PRO A 211 6.44 8.38 -0.48
CA PRO A 211 5.84 8.61 0.82
C PRO A 211 5.61 10.09 0.98
N ALA A 212 4.37 10.44 1.39
CA ALA A 212 3.93 11.81 1.59
C ALA A 212 5.11 12.59 2.17
N GLU A 213 5.58 13.61 1.44
CA GLU A 213 6.76 14.36 1.85
C GLU A 213 6.65 14.63 3.35
N PRO A 214 7.59 14.13 4.18
CA PRO A 214 7.65 14.58 5.55
C PRO A 214 7.51 16.09 5.54
N ALA A 215 6.62 16.62 6.38
CA ALA A 215 6.52 18.05 6.58
C ALA A 215 7.92 18.53 7.00
N ASN A 216 8.68 19.06 6.03
CA ASN A 216 10.10 19.49 6.02
C ASN A 216 11.17 18.62 5.31
N SER A 217 10.88 17.61 4.49
CA SER A 217 11.96 16.83 3.84
C SER A 217 12.41 17.34 2.48
N PHE A 218 13.72 17.43 2.32
CA PHE A 218 14.40 17.82 1.09
C PHE A 218 14.23 16.78 -0.06
N SER A 219 14.04 15.50 0.27
CA SER A 219 13.75 14.37 -0.61
C SER A 219 12.93 13.28 0.12
N GLN A 220 12.68 12.11 -0.46
CA GLN A 220 11.87 11.05 0.15
C GLN A 220 12.45 10.56 1.49
N TYR A 221 13.77 10.46 1.57
CA TYR A 221 14.45 9.85 2.71
C TYR A 221 15.56 10.70 3.33
N PHE A 222 15.95 11.80 2.68
CA PHE A 222 17.05 12.66 3.12
C PHE A 222 16.58 14.11 3.28
N THR A 223 17.11 14.76 4.30
CA THR A 223 16.94 16.19 4.59
C THR A 223 18.14 17.01 4.07
N LEU A 224 17.96 18.33 3.98
CA LEU A 224 19.08 19.23 3.64
C LEU A 224 20.15 19.16 4.74
N ASP A 225 19.73 19.14 6.00
CA ASP A 225 20.63 19.08 7.17
C ASP A 225 21.50 17.82 7.16
N GLU A 226 20.95 16.66 6.81
CA GLU A 226 21.75 15.42 6.67
C GLU A 226 22.81 15.53 5.57
N LEU A 227 22.50 16.23 4.47
CA LEU A 227 23.40 16.39 3.33
C LEU A 227 24.43 17.50 3.52
N THR A 228 24.20 18.45 4.43
CA THR A 228 25.12 19.56 4.73
C THR A 228 25.82 19.39 6.08
N HIS A 229 25.49 18.35 6.84
CA HIS A 229 26.10 18.09 8.14
C HIS A 229 27.63 17.95 8.05
N THR A 230 28.33 18.52 9.03
CA THR A 230 29.78 18.41 9.17
C THR A 230 30.18 18.47 10.65
N GLU A 231 31.22 17.72 11.01
CA GLU A 231 31.83 17.79 12.34
C GLU A 231 32.71 19.05 12.51
N HIS A 232 33.04 19.74 11.42
CA HIS A 232 33.76 21.02 11.44
C HIS A 232 32.81 22.17 11.80
N ARG A 233 32.36 22.21 13.05
CA ARG A 233 31.30 23.12 13.56
C ARG A 233 31.60 24.62 13.40
N THR A 234 32.84 25.00 13.16
CA THR A 234 33.26 26.41 12.97
C THR A 234 33.27 26.84 11.51
N ILE A 235 33.08 25.93 10.56
CA ILE A 235 33.06 26.23 9.13
C ILE A 235 31.62 26.30 8.67
N ASP A 236 31.24 27.41 8.05
CA ASP A 236 29.95 27.53 7.38
C ASP A 236 29.89 26.59 6.16
N ASN A 237 28.97 25.64 6.23
CA ASN A 237 28.69 24.68 5.17
C ASN A 237 27.29 24.88 4.57
N THR A 238 26.74 26.09 4.67
CA THR A 238 25.46 26.45 4.07
C THR A 238 25.61 26.52 2.54
N PRO A 239 24.90 25.68 1.76
CA PRO A 239 24.96 25.74 0.31
C PRO A 239 24.20 26.96 -0.24
N PRO A 240 24.70 27.59 -1.32
CA PRO A 240 23.94 28.62 -2.02
C PRO A 240 22.75 28.00 -2.78
N PRO A 241 21.70 28.79 -3.13
CA PRO A 241 20.44 28.28 -3.67
C PRO A 241 20.55 27.38 -4.92
N GLU A 242 21.51 27.68 -5.80
CA GLU A 242 21.80 26.87 -6.98
C GLU A 242 22.32 25.49 -6.61
N ILE A 243 23.13 25.38 -5.56
CA ILE A 243 23.63 24.10 -5.05
C ILE A 243 22.55 23.36 -4.25
N VAL A 244 21.67 24.07 -3.53
CA VAL A 244 20.49 23.47 -2.89
C VAL A 244 19.62 22.76 -3.95
N THR A 245 19.44 23.37 -5.12
CA THR A 245 18.68 22.74 -6.22
C THR A 245 19.36 21.46 -6.71
N THR A 246 20.67 21.50 -6.91
CA THR A 246 21.46 20.32 -7.32
C THR A 246 21.45 19.22 -6.27
N LEU A 247 21.66 19.57 -5.00
CA LEU A 247 21.62 18.63 -3.88
C LEU A 247 20.25 17.97 -3.76
N LYS A 248 19.16 18.68 -4.06
CA LYS A 248 17.81 18.10 -4.05
C LYS A 248 17.69 17.00 -5.11
N ALA A 249 18.21 17.22 -6.31
CA ALA A 249 18.24 16.19 -7.36
C ALA A 249 19.14 15.00 -6.96
N THR A 250 20.31 15.26 -6.37
CA THR A 250 21.20 14.22 -5.81
C THR A 250 20.50 13.40 -4.72
N ALA A 251 19.75 14.04 -3.83
CA ALA A 251 18.99 13.40 -2.76
C ALA A 251 17.90 12.46 -3.33
N GLN A 252 17.21 12.89 -4.39
CA GLN A 252 16.23 12.06 -5.10
C GLN A 252 16.87 10.82 -5.75
N GLN A 253 18.08 10.93 -6.28
CA GLN A 253 18.81 9.74 -6.77
C GLN A 253 19.24 8.83 -5.61
N MET A 254 19.63 9.40 -4.48
CA MET A 254 19.91 8.63 -3.26
C MET A 254 18.67 7.92 -2.72
N ASP A 255 17.45 8.41 -2.97
CA ASP A 255 16.23 7.72 -2.59
C ASP A 255 16.09 6.37 -3.31
N HIS A 256 16.50 6.31 -4.58
CA HIS A 256 16.57 5.06 -5.34
C HIS A 256 17.62 4.12 -4.75
N VAL A 257 18.77 4.64 -4.34
CA VAL A 257 19.82 3.84 -3.66
C VAL A 257 19.30 3.27 -2.34
N ARG A 258 18.66 4.09 -1.48
CA ARG A 258 18.09 3.61 -0.22
C ARG A 258 16.99 2.57 -0.43
N THR A 259 16.17 2.75 -1.46
CA THR A 259 15.13 1.78 -1.84
C THR A 259 15.76 0.45 -2.29
N LEU A 260 16.80 0.49 -3.13
CA LEU A 260 17.53 -0.68 -3.61
C LEU A 260 18.15 -1.49 -2.46
N LEU A 261 18.74 -0.80 -1.48
CA LEU A 261 19.38 -1.43 -0.33
C LEU A 261 18.35 -1.92 0.71
N GLY A 262 17.15 -1.35 0.74
CA GLY A 262 16.08 -1.75 1.66
C GLY A 262 16.40 -1.53 3.14
N LYS A 263 17.42 -0.71 3.44
CA LYS A 263 17.96 -0.46 4.79
C LYS A 263 18.32 1.03 4.95
N PRO A 264 18.31 1.58 6.17
CA PRO A 264 18.67 2.98 6.41
C PRO A 264 20.09 3.31 5.93
N ILE A 265 20.24 4.42 5.22
CA ILE A 265 21.52 5.00 4.82
C ILE A 265 21.90 6.07 5.84
N ARG A 266 23.17 6.08 6.27
CA ARG A 266 23.77 7.18 7.03
C ARG A 266 24.69 7.97 6.10
N VAL A 267 24.36 9.24 5.90
CA VAL A 267 25.20 10.19 5.15
C VAL A 267 26.38 10.60 6.02
N ASN A 268 27.59 10.44 5.49
CA ASN A 268 28.81 10.98 6.09
C ASN A 268 29.06 12.40 5.60
N SER A 269 28.82 12.67 4.31
CA SER A 269 28.99 14.01 3.72
C SER A 269 28.27 14.12 2.37
N GLY A 270 27.48 15.18 2.16
CA GLY A 270 26.86 15.52 0.86
C GLY A 270 27.51 16.75 0.23
N TYR A 271 27.10 17.95 0.64
CA TYR A 271 27.72 19.20 0.21
C TYR A 271 28.96 19.54 1.02
N ARG A 272 29.94 20.14 0.34
CA ARG A 272 31.08 20.81 0.99
C ARG A 272 31.28 22.20 0.41
N SER A 273 31.22 23.22 1.24
CA SER A 273 31.65 24.57 0.89
C SER A 273 33.15 24.57 0.52
N PRO A 274 33.66 25.55 -0.25
CA PRO A 274 35.08 25.61 -0.61
C PRO A 274 36.02 25.53 0.60
N SER A 275 35.66 26.21 1.69
CA SER A 275 36.39 26.19 2.97
C SER A 275 36.34 24.82 3.62
N LEU A 276 35.18 24.16 3.68
CA LEU A 276 35.07 22.81 4.23
C LEU A 276 35.84 21.80 3.38
N ASN A 277 35.69 21.85 2.06
CA ASN A 277 36.36 20.93 1.14
C ASN A 277 37.89 21.04 1.28
N ALA A 278 38.44 22.25 1.39
CA ALA A 278 39.87 22.44 1.65
C ALA A 278 40.29 21.88 3.02
N ALA A 279 39.48 22.10 4.08
CA ALA A 279 39.78 21.63 5.43
C ALA A 279 39.84 20.09 5.55
N VAL A 280 39.03 19.37 4.75
CA VAL A 280 39.05 17.89 4.70
C VAL A 280 40.00 17.33 3.64
N GLY A 281 40.84 18.17 3.01
CA GLY A 281 41.79 17.75 1.97
C GLY A 281 41.14 17.32 0.65
N GLY A 282 39.92 17.79 0.37
CA GLY A 282 39.20 17.49 -0.86
C GLY A 282 39.81 18.16 -2.10
N ALA A 283 39.62 17.54 -3.27
CA ALA A 283 40.08 18.09 -4.53
C ALA A 283 39.34 19.40 -4.88
N PRO A 284 39.98 20.40 -5.53
CA PRO A 284 39.33 21.65 -5.93
C PRO A 284 38.16 21.47 -6.92
N THR A 285 38.11 20.34 -7.61
CA THR A 285 37.07 19.97 -8.59
C THR A 285 36.11 18.91 -8.05
N SER A 286 36.02 18.77 -6.72
CA SER A 286 35.18 17.79 -6.04
C SER A 286 33.71 17.96 -6.37
N ALA A 287 33.03 16.84 -6.68
CA ALA A 287 31.60 16.81 -6.92
C ALA A 287 30.77 17.20 -5.69
N HIS A 288 31.32 17.09 -4.48
CA HIS A 288 30.67 17.57 -3.25
C HIS A 288 30.45 19.09 -3.27
N MET A 289 31.40 19.85 -3.83
CA MET A 289 31.29 21.31 -3.92
C MET A 289 30.19 21.76 -4.90
N ALA A 290 29.90 20.92 -5.89
CA ALA A 290 28.82 21.15 -6.85
C ALA A 290 27.48 20.53 -6.40
N GLY A 291 27.44 19.84 -5.25
CA GLY A 291 26.23 19.19 -4.74
C GLY A 291 25.86 17.88 -5.43
N TYR A 292 26.76 17.29 -6.22
CA TYR A 292 26.50 16.06 -6.98
C TYR A 292 26.88 14.78 -6.26
N ALA A 293 27.60 14.85 -5.13
CA ALA A 293 28.18 13.67 -4.48
C ALA A 293 27.65 13.44 -3.07
N VAL A 294 27.66 12.17 -2.67
CA VAL A 294 27.33 11.72 -1.32
C VAL A 294 28.31 10.62 -0.91
N ASP A 295 28.94 10.82 0.24
CA ASP A 295 29.68 9.80 0.97
C ASP A 295 28.75 9.19 2.01
N PHE A 296 28.62 7.87 2.04
CA PHE A 296 27.66 7.20 2.92
C PHE A 296 28.05 5.79 3.32
N VAL A 297 27.33 5.28 4.32
CA VAL A 297 27.34 3.88 4.74
C VAL A 297 25.91 3.35 4.88
N CYS A 298 25.74 2.04 4.75
CA CYS A 298 24.47 1.35 5.01
C CYS A 298 24.71 0.10 5.87
N PRO A 299 24.95 0.26 7.19
CA PRO A 299 25.42 -0.85 8.04
C PRO A 299 24.44 -2.03 8.10
N GLY A 300 23.13 -1.76 7.97
CA GLY A 300 22.10 -2.80 7.96
C GLY A 300 22.03 -3.61 6.65
N PHE A 301 22.69 -3.14 5.58
CA PHE A 301 22.79 -3.85 4.31
C PHE A 301 24.09 -4.66 4.21
N GLY A 302 25.24 -4.02 4.48
CA GLY A 302 26.53 -4.69 4.36
C GLY A 302 27.72 -3.73 4.25
N THR A 303 28.86 -4.27 3.85
CA THR A 303 30.12 -3.52 3.68
C THR A 303 30.04 -2.57 2.47
N PRO A 304 30.89 -1.52 2.42
CA PRO A 304 30.97 -0.62 1.26
C PRO A 304 31.13 -1.35 -0.09
N ARG A 305 31.94 -2.42 -0.11
CA ARG A 305 32.09 -3.29 -1.29
C ARG A 305 30.76 -3.92 -1.71
N GLN A 306 30.02 -4.50 -0.76
CA GLN A 306 28.72 -5.13 -1.05
C GLN A 306 27.69 -4.10 -1.54
N ILE A 307 27.69 -2.89 -0.96
CA ILE A 307 26.84 -1.78 -1.39
C ILE A 307 27.17 -1.41 -2.85
N CYS A 308 28.45 -1.17 -3.16
CA CYS A 308 28.89 -0.86 -4.52
C CYS A 308 28.47 -1.95 -5.51
N GLN A 309 28.73 -3.22 -5.19
CA GLN A 309 28.35 -4.36 -6.03
C GLN A 309 26.83 -4.42 -6.27
N LYS A 310 26.02 -4.12 -5.26
CA LYS A 310 24.57 -4.08 -5.39
C LYS A 310 24.09 -2.96 -6.31
N ILE A 311 24.71 -1.78 -6.23
CA ILE A 311 24.42 -0.63 -7.09
C ILE A 311 24.88 -0.90 -8.53
N VAL A 312 26.05 -1.50 -8.74
CA VAL A 312 26.52 -1.89 -10.07
C VAL A 312 25.57 -2.90 -10.74
N ALA A 313 24.98 -3.80 -9.96
CA ALA A 313 24.03 -4.79 -10.46
C ALA A 313 22.60 -4.24 -10.70
N SER A 314 22.34 -2.96 -10.43
CA SER A 314 21.02 -2.34 -10.63
C SER A 314 20.99 -1.45 -11.89
N ASP A 315 19.84 -0.81 -12.10
CA ASP A 315 19.58 0.18 -13.15
C ASP A 315 19.95 1.62 -12.74
N ILE A 316 20.51 1.82 -11.53
CA ILE A 316 20.89 3.14 -11.03
C ILE A 316 22.08 3.66 -11.83
N ARG A 317 21.88 4.81 -12.48
CA ARG A 317 22.95 5.52 -13.19
C ARG A 317 23.66 6.50 -12.27
N TYR A 318 24.97 6.59 -12.41
CA TYR A 318 25.84 7.46 -11.63
C TYR A 318 26.96 8.00 -12.53
N ASP A 319 27.60 9.08 -12.09
CA ASP A 319 28.81 9.57 -12.70
C ASP A 319 30.03 8.80 -12.18
N GLN A 320 30.17 8.71 -10.86
CA GLN A 320 31.21 7.91 -10.21
C GLN A 320 30.61 7.10 -9.05
N LEU A 321 31.10 5.87 -8.88
CA LEU A 321 30.85 5.02 -7.74
C LEU A 321 32.19 4.49 -7.24
N ILE A 322 32.55 4.82 -6.01
CA ILE A 322 33.86 4.51 -5.45
C ILE A 322 33.69 3.79 -4.12
N GLN A 323 34.37 2.65 -3.98
CA GLN A 323 34.59 2.05 -2.67
C GLN A 323 35.78 2.75 -2.00
N GLU A 324 35.52 3.58 -0.99
CA GLU A 324 36.53 4.40 -0.32
C GLU A 324 36.77 3.90 1.10
N GLY A 325 37.54 2.82 1.21
CA GLY A 325 37.86 2.21 2.50
C GLY A 325 36.60 1.77 3.25
N THR A 326 36.17 2.56 4.23
CA THR A 326 35.03 2.25 5.11
C THR A 326 33.72 2.91 4.69
N TRP A 327 33.67 3.65 3.57
CA TRP A 327 32.43 4.24 3.02
C TRP A 327 32.32 4.04 1.51
N VAL A 328 31.14 4.38 0.99
CA VAL A 328 30.87 4.47 -0.45
C VAL A 328 30.79 5.96 -0.81
N HIS A 329 31.51 6.35 -1.85
CA HIS A 329 31.29 7.62 -2.54
C HIS A 329 30.45 7.36 -3.79
N ILE A 330 29.39 8.12 -3.99
CA ILE A 330 28.61 8.11 -5.24
C ILE A 330 28.36 9.54 -5.69
N SER A 331 28.44 9.77 -7.00
CA SER A 331 28.10 11.06 -7.60
C SER A 331 27.14 10.92 -8.78
N PHE A 332 26.31 11.95 -8.99
CA PHE A 332 25.32 12.02 -10.07
C PHE A 332 25.56 13.24 -10.97
N ASP A 333 26.83 13.57 -11.20
CA ASP A 333 27.20 14.65 -12.11
C ASP A 333 26.63 14.39 -13.52
N PRO A 334 26.11 15.41 -14.23
CA PRO A 334 25.50 15.26 -15.54
C PRO A 334 26.39 14.64 -16.61
N ARG A 335 27.72 14.64 -16.41
CA ARG A 335 28.67 13.91 -17.27
C ARG A 335 28.40 12.41 -17.31
N LEU A 336 27.80 11.85 -16.26
CA LEU A 336 27.24 10.50 -16.20
C LEU A 336 28.19 9.41 -16.72
N ARG A 337 29.46 9.48 -16.30
CA ARG A 337 30.56 8.65 -16.80
C ARG A 337 30.44 7.17 -16.46
N MET A 338 29.56 6.78 -15.53
CA MET A 338 29.42 5.41 -15.01
C MET A 338 30.74 4.83 -14.51
N LYS A 339 31.63 5.67 -13.94
CA LYS A 339 32.97 5.24 -13.54
C LYS A 339 32.91 4.49 -12.21
N GLN A 340 33.48 3.29 -12.18
CA GLN A 340 33.59 2.47 -10.97
C GLN A 340 35.04 2.44 -10.52
N MET A 341 35.29 2.70 -9.25
CA MET A 341 36.66 2.76 -8.73
C MET A 341 36.78 2.21 -7.30
N THR A 342 37.99 1.84 -6.93
CA THR A 342 38.36 1.48 -5.56
C THR A 342 39.52 2.35 -5.11
N ALA A 343 39.34 3.05 -3.98
CA ALA A 343 40.37 3.91 -3.41
C ALA A 343 41.26 3.13 -2.43
N THR A 344 42.57 3.25 -2.61
CA THR A 344 43.59 2.72 -1.71
C THR A 344 44.34 3.90 -1.08
N PHE A 345 44.28 4.01 0.25
CA PHE A 345 44.96 5.06 0.99
C PHE A 345 46.41 4.65 1.28
N THR A 346 47.37 5.45 0.81
CA THR A 346 48.81 5.23 1.01
C THR A 346 49.44 6.41 1.75
N ALA A 347 50.69 6.26 2.20
CA ALA A 347 51.44 7.36 2.82
C ALA A 347 51.61 8.59 1.89
N ASN A 348 51.54 8.39 0.57
CA ASN A 348 51.68 9.45 -0.44
C ASN A 348 50.33 9.98 -0.97
N GLY A 349 49.22 9.60 -0.33
CA GLY A 349 47.87 9.98 -0.74
C GLY A 349 47.04 8.82 -1.27
N THR A 350 45.91 9.14 -1.88
CA THR A 350 44.91 8.17 -2.35
C THR A 350 45.17 7.76 -3.80
N VAL A 351 45.26 6.45 -4.04
CA VAL A 351 45.38 5.85 -5.38
C VAL A 351 44.05 5.20 -5.75
N TYR A 352 43.56 5.46 -6.97
CA TYR A 352 42.31 4.87 -7.47
C TYR A 352 42.63 3.78 -8.48
N SER A 353 41.99 2.62 -8.32
CA SER A 353 42.01 1.52 -9.29
C SER A 353 40.63 1.35 -9.92
N ASP A 354 40.57 0.84 -11.15
CA ASP A 354 39.31 0.64 -11.85
C ASP A 354 38.52 -0.54 -11.26
N GLY A 355 37.21 -0.36 -11.17
CA GLY A 355 36.27 -1.34 -10.65
C GLY A 355 36.03 -1.28 -9.14
N VAL A 356 34.97 -1.95 -8.72
CA VAL A 356 34.56 -2.13 -7.31
C VAL A 356 34.61 -3.61 -6.95
N SER A 357 35.79 -4.22 -7.09
CA SER A 357 36.03 -5.65 -6.84
C SER A 357 36.14 -6.01 -5.36
#